data_AF-A0A1G9HG16-F1
#
_entry.id   AF-A0A1G9HG16-F1
#
_cell.length_a   1.000
_cell.length_b   1.000
_cell.length_c   1.000
_cell.angle_alpha   90.00
_cell.angle_beta   90.00
_cell.angle_gamma   90.00
#
_symmetry.space_group_name_H-M   'P 1'
#
loop_
_entity.id
_entity.type
_entity.pdbx_description
1 polymer ?
#
loop_
_entity_poly.entity_id
_entity_poly.type
_entity_poly.pdbx_seq_one_letter_code
_entity_poly.pdbx_strand_id
1 'polypeptide(L)'
;MVAVPSDPVIVRVPRGERCPDGCTGVHSYTSDGIRWCWQGADAAREAIDVELPTAPPPAAVAARYEGDEDFWLAWTRLEVVAKLTDTPMLTLVARGDLGRPAPSDIAVEHLFLDGAVVALGRRTT
;
A
#
# COMPACT_ATOMS: atom_id res chain seq x y z
N MET A 1 16.12 -8.73 23.58
CA MET A 1 14.85 -8.04 23.89
C MET A 1 14.39 -7.44 22.57
N VAL A 2 13.41 -8.06 21.90
CA VAL A 2 12.91 -7.55 20.62
C VAL A 2 11.96 -6.41 20.96
N ALA A 3 12.27 -5.19 20.52
CA ALA A 3 11.33 -4.08 20.65
C ALA A 3 10.03 -4.48 19.95
N VAL A 4 8.91 -4.41 20.68
CA VAL A 4 7.60 -4.49 20.04
C VAL A 4 7.53 -3.30 19.10
N PRO A 5 7.31 -3.48 17.78
CA PRO A 5 7.12 -2.34 16.89
C PRO A 5 5.94 -1.54 17.44
N SER A 6 6.15 -0.24 17.67
CA SER A 6 5.04 0.67 17.96
C SER A 6 4.04 0.62 16.81
N ASP A 7 2.76 0.83 17.12
CA ASP A 7 1.71 0.96 16.11
C ASP A 7 2.14 1.94 15.01
N PRO A 8 1.85 1.64 13.73
CA PRO A 8 2.25 2.50 12.63
C PRO A 8 1.60 3.86 12.76
N VAL A 9 2.42 4.92 12.74
CA VAL A 9 1.93 6.30 12.79
C VAL A 9 1.75 6.81 11.37
N ILE A 10 0.49 6.92 10.94
CA ILE A 10 0.14 7.42 9.61
C ILE A 10 -0.40 8.85 9.71
N VAL A 11 0.25 9.78 8.99
CA VAL A 11 -0.11 11.20 8.96
C VAL A 11 -0.59 11.58 7.57
N ARG A 12 -1.65 12.39 7.51
CA ARG A 12 -2.21 12.91 6.26
C ARG A 12 -1.81 14.35 6.05
N VAL A 13 -1.37 14.67 4.85
CA VAL A 13 -1.03 16.04 4.44
C VAL A 13 -1.53 16.31 3.03
N PRO A 14 -2.04 17.51 2.72
CA PRO A 14 -2.43 17.87 1.35
C PRO A 14 -1.27 17.75 0.36
N ARG A 15 -1.58 17.35 -0.87
CA ARG A 15 -0.60 17.29 -1.96
C ARG A 15 -0.05 18.67 -2.26
N GLY A 16 1.28 18.76 -2.38
CA GLY A 16 2.00 20.02 -2.59
C GLY A 16 2.57 20.62 -1.30
N GLU A 17 2.10 20.18 -0.14
CA GLU A 17 2.74 20.53 1.13
C GLU A 17 4.03 19.72 1.36
N ARG A 18 4.87 20.20 2.26
CA ARG A 18 6.08 19.46 2.68
C ARG A 18 5.68 18.20 3.43
N CYS A 19 6.54 17.17 3.36
CA CYS A 19 6.37 15.99 4.18
C CYS A 19 6.39 16.39 5.66
N PRO A 20 5.53 15.78 6.51
CA PRO A 20 5.58 16.03 7.94
C PRO A 20 6.90 15.51 8.52
N ASP A 21 7.31 16.07 9.66
CA ASP A 21 8.50 15.61 10.38
C ASP A 21 8.43 14.09 10.64
N GLY A 22 9.56 13.40 10.52
CA GLY A 22 9.64 11.94 10.68
C GLY A 22 9.12 11.12 9.49
N CYS A 23 8.62 11.75 8.42
CA CYS A 23 8.38 11.06 7.15
C CYS A 23 9.70 10.80 6.42
N THR A 24 9.98 9.53 6.14
CA THR A 24 11.21 9.04 5.50
C THR A 24 11.08 8.89 3.99
N GLY A 25 9.99 9.39 3.40
CA GLY A 25 9.65 9.20 1.99
C GLY A 25 8.73 8.00 1.72
N VAL A 26 8.37 7.24 2.75
CA VAL A 26 7.36 6.17 2.65
C VAL A 26 5.96 6.79 2.71
N HIS A 27 5.35 6.96 1.55
CA HIS A 27 4.03 7.59 1.43
C HIS A 27 3.24 7.11 0.21
N SER A 28 1.91 7.20 0.27
CA SER A 28 1.01 7.04 -0.89
C SER A 28 0.15 8.29 -1.10
N TYR A 29 -0.36 8.49 -2.30
CA TYR A 29 -1.25 9.59 -2.65
C TYR A 29 -2.61 9.03 -3.05
N THR A 30 -3.66 9.57 -2.46
CA THR A 30 -5.05 9.23 -2.80
C THR A 30 -5.62 10.21 -3.84
N SER A 31 -6.71 9.80 -4.47
CA SER A 31 -7.37 10.53 -5.58
C SER A 31 -7.96 11.88 -5.16
N ASP A 32 -8.21 12.09 -3.88
CA ASP A 32 -8.62 13.36 -3.27
C ASP A 32 -7.47 14.36 -3.08
N GLY A 33 -6.25 13.98 -3.50
CA GLY A 33 -5.07 14.83 -3.36
C GLY A 33 -4.47 14.83 -1.97
N ILE A 34 -4.76 13.83 -1.13
CA ILE A 34 -4.10 13.66 0.17
C ILE A 34 -2.89 12.74 0.02
N ARG A 35 -1.78 13.10 0.67
CA ARG A 35 -0.62 12.24 0.87
C ARG A 35 -0.71 11.60 2.26
N TRP A 36 -0.59 10.29 2.31
CA TRP A 36 -0.54 9.49 3.52
C TRP A 36 0.91 9.08 3.78
N CYS A 37 1.50 9.60 4.86
CA CYS A 37 2.90 9.39 5.21
C CYS A 37 3.00 8.42 6.39
N TRP A 38 3.82 7.37 6.22
CA TRP A 38 4.16 6.47 7.32
C TRP A 38 5.40 6.99 8.04
N GLN A 39 5.21 7.55 9.23
CA GLN A 39 6.30 8.11 10.03
C GLN A 39 7.21 7.01 10.58
N GLY A 40 8.52 7.25 10.50
CA GLY A 40 9.55 6.35 11.03
C GLY A 40 9.78 5.08 10.21
N ALA A 41 9.07 4.89 9.10
CA ALA A 41 9.24 3.71 8.26
C ALA A 41 10.62 3.68 7.58
N ASP A 42 11.21 2.51 7.43
CA ASP A 42 12.45 2.30 6.68
C ASP A 42 12.16 2.20 5.19
N ALA A 43 12.43 3.26 4.44
CA ALA A 43 12.19 3.31 2.99
C ALA A 43 12.95 2.23 2.18
N ALA A 44 13.97 1.57 2.75
CA ALA A 44 14.66 0.46 2.09
C ALA A 44 13.90 -0.88 2.20
N ARG A 45 12.97 -1.01 3.16
CA ARG A 45 12.32 -2.28 3.51
C ARG A 45 10.81 -2.20 3.65
N GLU A 46 10.26 -0.99 3.74
CA GLU A 46 8.87 -0.75 4.05
C GLU A 46 8.21 0.11 2.97
N ALA A 47 6.95 -0.20 2.69
CA ALA A 47 6.14 0.52 1.71
C ALA A 47 4.72 0.68 2.23
N ILE A 48 4.06 1.73 1.78
CA ILE A 48 2.64 1.96 2.03
C ILE A 48 1.91 2.08 0.70
N ASP A 49 0.71 1.54 0.65
CA ASP A 49 -0.28 1.96 -0.33
C ASP A 49 -1.61 2.31 0.33
N VAL A 50 -2.31 3.28 -0.24
CA VAL A 50 -3.59 3.77 0.29
C VAL A 50 -4.53 4.03 -0.87
N GLU A 51 -5.71 3.42 -0.83
CA GLU A 51 -6.77 3.63 -1.80
C GLU A 51 -8.07 4.06 -1.12
N LEU A 52 -8.86 4.85 -1.86
CA LEU A 52 -10.20 5.27 -1.46
C LEU A 52 -11.24 4.43 -2.23
N PRO A 53 -11.94 3.48 -1.59
CA PRO A 53 -12.97 2.64 -2.22
C PRO A 53 -14.22 3.40 -2.69
N THR A 54 -14.23 4.73 -2.59
CA THR A 54 -15.36 5.57 -2.98
C THR A 54 -15.54 5.67 -4.49
N ALA A 55 -14.51 5.36 -5.27
CA ALA A 55 -14.58 5.24 -6.73
C ALA A 55 -14.66 3.76 -7.14
N PRO A 56 -15.33 3.42 -8.26
CA PRO A 56 -15.25 2.07 -8.79
C PRO A 56 -13.82 1.77 -9.29
N PRO A 57 -13.36 0.51 -9.20
CA PRO A 57 -12.05 0.14 -9.70
C PRO A 57 -12.00 0.31 -11.23
N PRO A 58 -10.81 0.51 -11.83
CA PRO A 58 -10.67 0.63 -13.27
C PRO A 58 -11.24 -0.61 -13.98
N ALA A 59 -12.27 -0.42 -14.82
CA ALA A 59 -13.05 -1.51 -15.39
C ALA A 59 -12.21 -2.57 -16.11
N ALA A 60 -11.15 -2.15 -16.82
CA ALA A 60 -10.26 -3.06 -17.51
C ALA A 60 -9.48 -3.99 -16.55
N VAL A 61 -9.09 -3.51 -15.37
CA VAL A 61 -8.40 -4.33 -14.37
C VAL A 61 -9.41 -5.17 -13.61
N ALA A 62 -10.51 -4.57 -13.16
CA ALA A 62 -11.56 -5.25 -12.41
C ALA A 62 -12.20 -6.41 -13.21
N ALA A 63 -12.38 -6.25 -14.52
CA ALA A 63 -12.92 -7.31 -15.38
C ALA A 63 -12.03 -8.55 -15.49
N ARG A 64 -10.74 -8.45 -15.12
CA ARG A 64 -9.77 -9.55 -15.11
C ARG A 64 -9.56 -10.14 -13.72
N TYR A 65 -10.22 -9.57 -12.71
CA TYR A 65 -10.11 -10.02 -11.34
C TYR A 65 -11.20 -11.05 -11.03
N GLU A 66 -10.80 -12.29 -10.88
CA GLU A 66 -11.68 -13.44 -10.60
C GLU A 66 -11.56 -13.92 -9.14
N GLY A 67 -10.91 -13.14 -8.27
CA GLY A 67 -10.69 -13.51 -6.87
C GLY A 67 -11.91 -13.27 -5.97
N ASP A 68 -12.00 -14.05 -4.90
CA ASP A 68 -13.07 -13.92 -3.87
C ASP A 68 -12.78 -12.82 -2.83
N GLU A 69 -11.55 -12.30 -2.78
CA GLU A 69 -11.15 -11.20 -1.89
C GLU A 69 -11.66 -9.84 -2.43
N ASP A 70 -11.93 -8.89 -1.55
CA ASP A 70 -12.25 -7.52 -1.94
C ASP A 70 -11.17 -6.93 -2.87
N PHE A 71 -11.60 -6.31 -3.98
CA PHE A 71 -10.68 -5.81 -4.99
C PHE A 71 -9.65 -4.82 -4.42
N TRP A 72 -10.07 -3.93 -3.52
CA TRP A 72 -9.18 -2.90 -2.98
C TRP A 72 -8.13 -3.50 -2.07
N LEU A 73 -8.48 -4.52 -1.27
CA LEU A 73 -7.49 -5.28 -0.49
C LEU A 73 -6.46 -5.98 -1.39
N ALA A 74 -6.93 -6.64 -2.45
CA ALA A 74 -6.05 -7.31 -3.41
C ALA A 74 -5.14 -6.31 -4.14
N TRP A 75 -5.71 -5.16 -4.53
CA TRP A 75 -5.02 -4.10 -5.25
C TRP A 75 -3.94 -3.42 -4.39
N THR A 76 -4.28 -2.95 -3.19
CA THR A 76 -3.32 -2.28 -2.30
C THR A 76 -2.21 -3.22 -1.85
N ARG A 77 -2.51 -4.51 -1.64
CA ARG A 77 -1.49 -5.53 -1.39
C ARG A 77 -0.51 -5.63 -2.56
N LEU A 78 -1.01 -5.71 -3.78
CA LEU A 78 -0.18 -5.88 -4.96
C LEU A 78 0.65 -4.61 -5.26
N GLU A 79 0.09 -3.42 -5.04
CA GLU A 79 0.79 -2.12 -5.07
C GLU A 79 1.98 -2.08 -4.10
N VAL A 80 1.78 -2.55 -2.87
CA VAL A 80 2.86 -2.68 -1.88
C VAL A 80 3.94 -3.66 -2.34
N VAL A 81 3.55 -4.82 -2.88
CA VAL A 81 4.51 -5.78 -3.46
C VAL A 81 5.27 -5.15 -4.63
N ALA A 82 4.60 -4.41 -5.52
CA ALA A 82 5.21 -3.70 -6.63
C ALA A 82 6.30 -2.72 -6.13
N LYS A 83 5.97 -1.87 -5.15
CA LYS A 83 6.89 -0.92 -4.51
C LYS A 83 8.08 -1.61 -3.88
N LEU A 84 7.83 -2.67 -3.10
CA LEU A 84 8.89 -3.39 -2.39
C LEU A 84 9.75 -4.24 -3.31
N THR A 85 9.28 -4.68 -4.46
CA THR A 85 10.05 -5.51 -5.41
C THR A 85 10.64 -4.72 -6.57
N ASP A 86 10.42 -3.40 -6.59
CA ASP A 86 10.74 -2.53 -7.72
C ASP A 86 10.23 -3.08 -9.06
N THR A 87 9.03 -3.69 -9.03
CA THR A 87 8.39 -4.26 -10.21
C THR A 87 7.16 -3.41 -10.55
N PRO A 88 7.03 -2.90 -11.79
CA PRO A 88 5.86 -2.10 -12.16
C PRO A 88 4.53 -2.85 -11.92
N MET A 89 3.57 -2.17 -11.32
CA MET A 89 2.25 -2.75 -10.97
C MET A 89 1.57 -3.47 -12.14
N LEU A 90 1.56 -2.85 -13.33
CA LEU A 90 0.95 -3.44 -14.52
C LEU A 90 1.65 -4.73 -14.99
N THR A 91 2.95 -4.89 -14.71
CA THR A 91 3.67 -6.14 -14.98
C THR A 91 3.16 -7.27 -14.10
N LEU A 92 2.91 -7.01 -12.81
CA LEU A 92 2.36 -8.00 -11.88
C LEU A 92 0.91 -8.36 -12.23
N VAL A 93 0.08 -7.37 -12.57
CA VAL A 93 -1.29 -7.60 -13.06
C VAL A 93 -1.27 -8.47 -14.32
N ALA A 94 -0.39 -8.18 -15.28
CA ALA A 94 -0.27 -8.97 -16.51
C ALA A 94 0.17 -10.42 -16.29
N ARG A 95 0.86 -10.71 -15.17
CA ARG A 95 1.23 -12.08 -14.74
C ARG A 95 0.10 -12.81 -14.03
N GLY A 96 -1.00 -12.12 -13.71
CA GLY A 96 -2.11 -12.68 -12.95
C GLY A 96 -1.84 -12.73 -11.44
N ASP A 97 -1.02 -11.80 -10.93
CA ASP A 97 -0.65 -11.76 -9.51
C ASP A 97 -1.69 -11.03 -8.63
N LEU A 98 -2.66 -10.34 -9.23
CA LEU A 98 -3.76 -9.71 -8.50
C LEU A 98 -4.61 -10.77 -7.78
N GLY A 99 -4.82 -10.60 -6.47
CA GLY A 99 -5.50 -11.58 -5.62
C GLY A 99 -4.62 -12.71 -5.11
N ARG A 100 -3.36 -12.82 -5.58
CA ARG A 100 -2.42 -13.80 -5.02
C ARG A 100 -1.85 -13.30 -3.68
N PRO A 101 -1.46 -14.23 -2.77
CA PRO A 101 -0.70 -13.88 -1.59
C PRO A 101 0.60 -13.14 -1.95
N ALA A 102 1.06 -12.27 -1.04
CA ALA A 102 2.37 -11.64 -1.18
C ALA A 102 3.50 -12.70 -1.18
N PRO A 103 4.66 -12.41 -1.80
CA PRO A 103 5.86 -13.24 -1.65
C PRO A 103 6.19 -13.52 -0.19
N SER A 104 6.78 -14.68 0.10
CA SER A 104 7.01 -15.15 1.48
C SER A 104 7.95 -14.28 2.31
N ASP A 105 8.76 -13.44 1.66
CA ASP A 105 9.66 -12.47 2.27
C ASP A 105 9.03 -11.08 2.44
N ILE A 106 7.76 -10.91 2.08
CA ILE A 106 7.00 -9.67 2.23
C ILE A 106 5.76 -9.92 3.09
N ALA A 107 5.73 -9.30 4.27
CA ALA A 107 4.54 -9.24 5.10
C ALA A 107 3.71 -8.00 4.71
N VAL A 108 2.40 -8.17 4.55
CA VAL A 108 1.46 -7.07 4.31
C VAL A 108 0.37 -7.09 5.37
N GLU A 109 0.20 -5.95 6.04
CA GLU A 109 -0.87 -5.69 7.01
C GLU A 109 -1.84 -4.67 6.41
N HIS A 110 -3.15 -4.88 6.59
CA HIS A 110 -4.17 -3.92 6.17
C HIS A 110 -4.78 -3.20 7.37
N LEU A 111 -4.93 -1.88 7.23
CA LEU A 111 -5.66 -1.02 8.17
C LEU A 111 -6.79 -0.32 7.41
N PHE A 112 -7.86 0.00 8.12
CA PHE A 112 -8.97 0.80 7.60
C PHE A 112 -9.03 2.12 8.36
N LEU A 113 -8.68 3.21 7.68
CA LEU A 113 -8.55 4.53 8.30
C LEU A 113 -9.40 5.54 7.54
N ASP A 114 -10.41 6.11 8.19
CA ASP A 114 -11.30 7.13 7.61
C ASP A 114 -11.88 6.77 6.24
N GLY A 115 -12.27 5.50 6.08
CA GLY A 115 -12.84 4.96 4.85
C GLY A 115 -11.80 4.60 3.78
N ALA A 116 -10.51 4.80 4.02
CA ALA A 116 -9.44 4.34 3.16
C ALA A 116 -9.00 2.90 3.50
N VAL A 117 -8.57 2.16 2.49
CA VAL A 117 -7.86 0.88 2.64
C VAL A 117 -6.37 1.18 2.60
N VAL A 118 -5.67 0.87 3.69
CA VAL A 118 -4.23 1.13 3.86
C VAL A 118 -3.51 -0.20 3.91
N ALA A 119 -2.58 -0.46 3.00
CA ALA A 119 -1.67 -1.59 3.04
C ALA A 119 -0.29 -1.14 3.50
N LEU A 120 0.24 -1.80 4.54
CA LEU A 120 1.58 -1.60 5.07
C LEU A 120 2.42 -2.84 4.78
N GLY A 121 3.44 -2.69 3.97
CA GLY A 121 4.36 -3.77 3.59
C GLY A 121 5.69 -3.68 4.31
N ARG A 122 6.25 -4.83 4.68
CA ARG A 122 7.61 -4.96 5.20
C ARG A 122 8.32 -6.16 4.60
N ARG A 123 9.57 -5.97 4.14
CA ARG A 123 10.48 -7.09 3.83
C ARG A 123 11.00 -7.72 5.12
N THR A 124 10.82 -9.03 5.27
CA THR A 124 11.15 -9.76 6.50
C THR A 124 12.58 -10.31 6.53
N THR A 125 13.33 -10.21 5.42
CA THR A 125 14.75 -10.58 5.31
C THR A 125 15.64 -9.36 5.17
#